data_AF-A0A101JJG5-F1
#
_entry.id   AF-A0A101JJG5-F1
#
_cell.length_a   1.000
_cell.length_b   1.000
_cell.length_c   1.000
_cell.angle_alpha   90.00
_cell.angle_beta   90.00
_cell.angle_gamma   90.00
#
_symmetry.space_group_name_H-M   'P 1'
#
loop_
_entity.id
_entity.type
_entity.pdbx_description
1 polymer ?
#
loop_
_entity_poly.entity_id
_entity_poly.type
_entity_poly.pdbx_seq_one_letter_code
_entity_poly.pdbx_strand_id
1 'polypeptide(L)'
;MTATGTPAAPRSGRLRPLSLREVTLRDGFWQRRQQVNRNTSLAHIEHWIERTGWLANFTVAPESRRGREFSDSEIYKLLEAMAWELGREPDPGLRARYDRIVAVVAAAQLPDGYLNTRFGRAGQPPRWSDLEWGHELYCLGHLIQAAVARARTGHPDDLLVLVARRAADLVCEVFADAGVCGHAEIEPALVELYRVTGERRYLEQARLFVERRGNQVLDDIEFGRSYFQDDVPVRDAEVLRGHAVRAVYLAAGTVDVAVETGDDELLAAVVRQWRAAVSRRTYLTGGIGSRHQDEAFGDDFVLPPDRAYSETCAGVGSVMLAWRLLLAEGDPRYADLIERILFNVIATSPSDDGTRFFYTNTLHQRVLGTEPGADTQVPRAASTLRAPWFEVSCCPTNLARTFAALTAYIATTDDDGVQLHQYTAADVGVTLPDDRRVGFRVDTDYPATGRITVRITESPGTPWTLTLRIPPWATGATLMTSDGGVTEVAPGSARLRRVFTPGELVILDLPLHPRLTVADPRVDAVRGCAAVERGPIVYCAESVDLPAGVALDALRLTPSLTDTPGAVLATCEVTALPDENWPYSGTPSPLPARRSPVTAVIPLRPYHSWAGRGPSTMRVWIPIKTLSGTT
;
A
#
# COMPACT_ATOMS: atom_id res chain seq x y z
N MET A 1 11.76 -27.66 -7.11
CA MET A 1 11.93 -26.23 -6.79
C MET A 1 11.50 -26.04 -5.35
N THR A 2 12.39 -25.59 -4.48
CA THR A 2 12.03 -25.19 -3.11
C THR A 2 11.04 -24.03 -3.18
N ALA A 3 9.90 -24.13 -2.50
CA ALA A 3 8.87 -23.08 -2.49
C ALA A 3 9.44 -21.74 -1.97
N THR A 4 9.41 -20.70 -2.80
CA THR A 4 10.04 -19.38 -2.58
C THR A 4 8.99 -18.25 -2.65
N GLY A 5 7.90 -18.36 -1.89
CA GLY A 5 6.75 -17.45 -1.97
C GLY A 5 7.09 -15.95 -2.07
N THR A 6 6.57 -15.28 -3.11
CA THR A 6 6.62 -13.81 -3.29
C THR A 6 5.35 -13.34 -4.04
N PRO A 7 4.80 -12.14 -3.73
CA PRO A 7 3.59 -11.62 -4.38
C PRO A 7 3.68 -11.43 -5.89
N ALA A 8 4.85 -11.06 -6.41
CA ALA A 8 5.09 -10.90 -7.84
C ALA A 8 6.44 -11.51 -8.21
N ALA A 9 6.46 -12.40 -9.20
CA ALA A 9 7.65 -13.16 -9.60
C ALA A 9 7.86 -13.11 -11.12
N PRO A 10 8.22 -11.95 -11.69
CA PRO A 10 8.42 -11.83 -13.13
C PRO A 10 9.55 -12.73 -13.63
N ARG A 11 9.39 -13.31 -14.82
CA ARG A 11 10.38 -14.22 -15.42
C ARG A 11 11.61 -13.49 -15.94
N SER A 12 11.47 -12.20 -16.21
CA SER A 12 12.49 -11.28 -16.68
C SER A 12 12.38 -9.97 -15.89
N GLY A 13 13.41 -9.15 -15.93
CA GLY A 13 13.46 -7.88 -15.19
C GLY A 13 14.87 -7.59 -14.74
N ARG A 14 15.11 -6.35 -14.32
CA ARG A 14 16.41 -5.94 -13.83
C ARG A 14 16.73 -6.51 -12.45
N LEU A 15 15.71 -6.67 -11.60
CA LEU A 15 15.83 -7.22 -10.25
C LEU A 15 14.86 -8.39 -10.08
N ARG A 16 15.25 -9.35 -9.24
CA ARG A 16 14.44 -10.49 -8.82
C ARG A 16 14.05 -10.36 -7.36
N PRO A 17 12.79 -10.60 -6.99
CA PRO A 17 12.34 -10.51 -5.61
C PRO A 17 12.99 -11.58 -4.73
N LEU A 18 13.27 -11.27 -3.47
CA LEU A 18 13.51 -12.31 -2.46
C LEU A 18 12.19 -12.82 -1.89
N SER A 19 12.19 -14.09 -1.50
CA SER A 19 11.03 -14.80 -0.99
C SER A 19 10.85 -14.70 0.53
N LEU A 20 9.68 -15.14 1.00
CA LEU A 20 9.35 -15.28 2.43
C LEU A 20 10.27 -16.23 3.21
N ARG A 21 11.14 -17.01 2.54
CA ARG A 21 12.14 -17.87 3.17
C ARG A 21 13.55 -17.30 3.12
N GLU A 22 13.81 -16.38 2.21
CA GLU A 22 15.11 -15.74 2.04
C GLU A 22 15.26 -14.49 2.89
N VAL A 23 14.14 -13.94 3.37
CA VAL A 23 14.13 -12.85 4.34
C VAL A 23 13.27 -13.27 5.53
N THR A 24 13.78 -13.07 6.74
CA THR A 24 13.06 -13.29 8.01
C THR A 24 13.10 -12.01 8.83
N LEU A 25 11.94 -11.48 9.18
CA LEU A 25 11.83 -10.31 10.04
C LEU A 25 12.24 -10.66 11.48
N ARG A 26 13.00 -9.76 12.11
CA ARG A 26 13.37 -9.83 13.53
C ARG A 26 12.61 -8.76 14.33
N ASP A 27 12.66 -8.86 15.65
CA ASP A 27 12.00 -7.94 16.58
C ASP A 27 12.22 -6.47 16.16
N GLY A 28 11.11 -5.79 15.84
CA GLY A 28 11.16 -4.46 15.24
C GLY A 28 9.76 -3.96 14.89
N PHE A 29 9.67 -2.75 14.35
CA PHE A 29 8.37 -2.14 14.01
C PHE A 29 7.54 -3.03 13.09
N TRP A 30 8.11 -3.46 11.96
CA TRP A 30 7.38 -4.24 10.95
C TRP A 30 7.08 -5.68 11.37
N GLN A 31 8.00 -6.32 12.10
CA GLN A 31 7.76 -7.65 12.67
C GLN A 31 6.57 -7.63 13.64
N ARG A 32 6.48 -6.61 14.50
CA ARG A 32 5.33 -6.48 15.42
C ARG A 32 4.02 -6.32 14.67
N ARG A 33 3.99 -5.53 13.59
CA ARG A 33 2.78 -5.37 12.76
C ARG A 33 2.40 -6.67 12.06
N GLN A 34 3.37 -7.42 11.53
CA GLN A 34 3.13 -8.74 10.94
C GLN A 34 2.62 -9.74 11.98
N GLN A 35 3.13 -9.69 13.22
CA GLN A 35 2.66 -10.56 14.30
C GLN A 35 1.23 -10.22 14.75
N VAL A 36 0.89 -8.94 14.89
CA VAL A 36 -0.49 -8.49 15.18
C VAL A 36 -1.44 -8.95 14.08
N ASN A 37 -1.02 -8.87 12.82
CA ASN A 37 -1.82 -9.38 11.71
C ASN A 37 -2.13 -10.88 11.86
N ARG A 38 -1.08 -11.69 12.09
CA ARG A 38 -1.22 -13.15 12.28
C ARG A 38 -2.08 -13.51 13.48
N ASN A 39 -1.81 -12.89 14.64
CA ASN A 39 -2.39 -13.30 15.92
C ASN A 39 -3.78 -12.74 16.15
N THR A 40 -4.10 -11.58 15.57
CA THR A 40 -5.35 -10.86 15.88
C THR A 40 -6.13 -10.52 14.64
N SER A 41 -5.54 -9.81 13.66
CA SER A 41 -6.31 -9.27 12.53
C SER A 41 -6.97 -10.36 11.68
N LEU A 42 -6.29 -11.48 11.41
CA LEU A 42 -6.87 -12.58 10.64
C LEU A 42 -8.12 -13.16 11.31
N ALA A 43 -8.07 -13.39 12.63
CA ALA A 43 -9.22 -13.90 13.37
C ALA A 43 -10.36 -12.89 13.45
N HIS A 44 -10.04 -11.59 13.61
CA HIS A 44 -11.02 -10.51 13.57
C HIS A 44 -11.73 -10.40 12.22
N ILE A 45 -10.97 -10.47 11.13
CA ILE A 45 -11.49 -10.43 9.76
C ILE A 45 -12.40 -11.64 9.50
N GLU A 46 -11.94 -12.84 9.86
CA GLU A 46 -12.73 -14.08 9.75
C GLU A 46 -14.05 -13.96 10.54
N HIS A 47 -13.99 -13.48 11.79
CA HIS A 47 -15.17 -13.25 12.63
C HIS A 47 -16.20 -12.34 11.93
N TRP A 48 -15.76 -11.22 11.36
CA TRP A 48 -16.67 -10.29 10.68
C TRP A 48 -17.22 -10.82 9.36
N ILE A 49 -16.42 -11.54 8.58
CA ILE A 49 -16.87 -12.22 7.36
C ILE A 49 -17.96 -13.25 7.67
N GLU A 50 -17.81 -14.01 8.77
CA GLU A 50 -18.83 -14.95 9.23
C GLU A 50 -20.07 -14.22 9.78
N ARG A 51 -19.88 -13.21 10.65
CA ARG A 51 -20.95 -12.43 11.29
C ARG A 51 -21.84 -11.70 10.29
N THR A 52 -21.25 -11.13 9.24
CA THR A 52 -21.99 -10.43 8.18
C THR A 52 -22.67 -11.38 7.20
N GLY A 53 -22.37 -12.69 7.28
CA GLY A 53 -22.92 -13.73 6.43
C GLY A 53 -22.27 -13.85 5.06
N TRP A 54 -21.10 -13.22 4.84
CA TRP A 54 -20.43 -13.25 3.54
C TRP A 54 -19.88 -14.64 3.21
N LEU A 55 -19.32 -15.36 4.19
CA LEU A 55 -18.92 -16.76 3.97
C LEU A 55 -20.14 -17.67 3.74
N ALA A 56 -21.27 -17.37 4.39
CA ALA A 56 -22.50 -18.15 4.22
C ALA A 56 -23.09 -18.03 2.80
N ASN A 57 -22.79 -16.96 2.05
CA ASN A 57 -23.23 -16.76 0.66
C ASN A 57 -22.87 -17.93 -0.26
N PHE A 58 -21.80 -18.68 0.05
CA PHE A 58 -21.38 -19.84 -0.73
C PHE A 58 -22.28 -21.08 -0.54
N THR A 59 -23.10 -21.10 0.51
CA THR A 59 -23.94 -22.25 0.88
C THR A 59 -25.45 -21.96 0.92
N VAL A 60 -25.84 -20.70 1.10
CA VAL A 60 -27.27 -20.33 1.20
C VAL A 60 -27.92 -20.19 -0.17
N ALA A 61 -29.25 -20.22 -0.18
CA ALA A 61 -30.02 -19.95 -1.39
C ALA A 61 -29.82 -18.49 -1.88
N PRO A 62 -29.87 -18.22 -3.19
CA PRO A 62 -29.63 -16.90 -3.78
C PRO A 62 -30.35 -15.72 -3.11
N GLU A 63 -31.61 -15.90 -2.73
CA GLU A 63 -32.46 -14.90 -2.07
C GLU A 63 -31.99 -14.53 -0.66
N SER A 64 -31.19 -15.38 -0.03
CA SER A 64 -30.63 -15.18 1.32
C SER A 64 -29.24 -14.55 1.32
N ARG A 65 -28.68 -14.27 0.12
CA ARG A 65 -27.34 -13.69 -0.04
C ARG A 65 -27.26 -12.29 0.57
N ARG A 66 -26.16 -11.98 1.26
CA ARG A 66 -25.89 -10.69 1.91
C ARG A 66 -24.65 -9.99 1.34
N GLY A 67 -24.54 -8.68 1.60
CA GLY A 67 -23.39 -7.87 1.22
C GLY A 67 -23.39 -7.44 -0.25
N ARG A 68 -22.38 -6.64 -0.61
CA ARG A 68 -22.16 -6.14 -1.96
C ARG A 68 -21.82 -7.26 -2.93
N GLU A 69 -22.03 -7.03 -4.21
CA GLU A 69 -21.72 -7.93 -5.33
C GLU A 69 -20.30 -8.51 -5.27
N PHE A 70 -19.31 -7.73 -4.81
CA PHE A 70 -17.93 -8.17 -4.66
C PHE A 70 -17.58 -8.85 -3.33
N SER A 71 -18.54 -9.11 -2.42
CA SER A 71 -18.24 -9.68 -1.09
C SER A 71 -17.45 -11.00 -1.14
N ASP A 72 -17.53 -11.77 -2.23
CA ASP A 72 -16.73 -12.99 -2.45
C ASP A 72 -15.22 -12.70 -2.41
N SER A 73 -14.78 -11.55 -2.94
CA SER A 73 -13.36 -11.18 -2.97
C SER A 73 -12.75 -11.03 -1.58
N GLU A 74 -13.57 -10.70 -0.58
CA GLU A 74 -13.11 -10.52 0.80
C GLU A 74 -12.71 -11.85 1.44
N ILE A 75 -13.41 -12.94 1.07
CA ILE A 75 -13.03 -14.30 1.44
C ILE A 75 -11.71 -14.68 0.76
N TYR A 76 -11.55 -14.34 -0.53
CA TYR A 76 -10.36 -14.69 -1.28
C TYR A 76 -9.11 -13.94 -0.79
N LYS A 77 -9.21 -12.65 -0.46
CA LYS A 77 -8.13 -11.88 0.15
C LYS A 77 -7.74 -12.42 1.53
N LEU A 78 -8.72 -12.86 2.33
CA LEU A 78 -8.45 -13.56 3.59
C LEU A 78 -7.67 -14.85 3.33
N LEU A 79 -8.12 -15.68 2.39
CA LEU A 79 -7.42 -16.91 2.00
C LEU A 79 -5.99 -16.64 1.48
N GLU A 80 -5.79 -15.56 0.73
CA GLU A 80 -4.46 -15.13 0.28
C GLU A 80 -3.55 -14.80 1.47
N ALA A 81 -4.05 -14.00 2.42
CA ALA A 81 -3.31 -13.67 3.64
C ALA A 81 -2.95 -14.91 4.45
N MET A 82 -3.91 -15.83 4.63
CA MET A 82 -3.68 -17.11 5.32
C MET A 82 -2.66 -17.98 4.57
N ALA A 83 -2.68 -18.02 3.24
CA ALA A 83 -1.72 -18.78 2.45
C ALA A 83 -0.29 -18.25 2.63
N TRP A 84 -0.10 -16.92 2.62
CA TRP A 84 1.20 -16.31 2.89
C TRP A 84 1.69 -16.58 4.31
N GLU A 85 0.83 -16.46 5.33
CA GLU A 85 1.18 -16.76 6.73
C GLU A 85 1.57 -18.24 6.93
N LEU A 86 0.84 -19.17 6.30
CA LEU A 86 1.16 -20.61 6.32
C LEU A 86 2.47 -20.92 5.60
N GLY A 87 2.82 -20.14 4.56
CA GLY A 87 4.08 -20.26 3.85
C GLY A 87 5.28 -19.75 4.63
N ARG A 88 5.06 -18.75 5.49
CA ARG A 88 6.08 -18.18 6.38
C ARG A 88 6.36 -19.07 7.58
N GLU A 89 5.31 -19.56 8.24
CA GLU A 89 5.45 -20.31 9.49
C GLU A 89 4.29 -21.32 9.68
N PRO A 90 4.58 -22.61 9.96
CA PRO A 90 3.55 -23.62 10.20
C PRO A 90 2.61 -23.26 11.35
N ASP A 91 1.30 -23.41 11.13
CA ASP A 91 0.28 -23.23 12.15
C ASP A 91 -0.90 -24.17 11.87
N PRO A 92 -1.04 -25.28 12.62
CA PRO A 92 -2.12 -26.24 12.43
C PRO A 92 -3.53 -25.63 12.62
N GLY A 93 -3.67 -24.64 13.51
CA GLY A 93 -4.95 -23.97 13.75
C GLY A 93 -5.35 -23.07 12.59
N LEU A 94 -4.42 -22.25 12.10
CA LEU A 94 -4.61 -21.47 10.88
C LEU A 94 -4.87 -22.38 9.67
N ARG A 95 -4.15 -23.50 9.57
CA ARG A 95 -4.34 -24.47 8.48
C ARG A 95 -5.76 -25.05 8.48
N ALA A 96 -6.27 -25.47 9.63
CA ALA A 96 -7.62 -26.02 9.75
C ALA A 96 -8.70 -24.98 9.37
N ARG A 97 -8.52 -23.70 9.73
CA ARG A 97 -9.42 -22.61 9.33
C ARG A 97 -9.36 -22.37 7.81
N TYR A 98 -8.16 -22.31 7.25
CA TYR A 98 -7.93 -22.20 5.81
C TYR A 98 -8.65 -23.32 5.05
N ASP A 99 -8.40 -24.58 5.40
CA ASP A 99 -8.99 -25.74 4.73
C ASP A 99 -10.52 -25.73 4.81
N ARG A 100 -11.10 -25.31 5.95
CA ARG A 100 -12.55 -25.16 6.12
C ARG A 100 -13.14 -24.16 5.13
N ILE A 101 -12.53 -22.98 5.03
CA ILE A 101 -13.00 -21.91 4.14
C ILE A 101 -12.82 -22.34 2.68
N VAL A 102 -11.68 -22.95 2.31
CA VAL A 102 -11.44 -23.47 0.95
C VAL A 102 -12.48 -24.52 0.58
N ALA A 103 -12.84 -25.44 1.49
CA ALA A 103 -13.87 -26.44 1.23
C ALA A 103 -15.24 -25.82 0.91
N VAL A 104 -15.62 -24.76 1.65
CA VAL A 104 -16.87 -24.01 1.41
C VAL A 104 -16.84 -23.33 0.03
N VAL A 105 -15.74 -22.66 -0.31
CA VAL A 105 -15.57 -21.99 -1.61
C VAL A 105 -15.60 -23.01 -2.75
N ALA A 106 -14.87 -24.12 -2.63
CA ALA A 106 -14.76 -25.15 -3.64
C ALA A 106 -16.11 -25.82 -3.93
N ALA A 107 -16.91 -26.09 -2.89
CA ALA A 107 -18.24 -26.69 -3.03
C ALA A 107 -19.23 -25.79 -3.80
N ALA A 108 -19.00 -24.48 -3.83
CA ALA A 108 -19.82 -23.56 -4.60
C ALA A 108 -19.47 -23.50 -6.09
N GLN A 109 -18.31 -24.00 -6.53
CA GLN A 109 -17.91 -23.91 -7.95
C GLN A 109 -18.83 -24.78 -8.83
N LEU A 110 -19.35 -24.21 -9.91
CA LEU A 110 -20.20 -24.91 -10.87
C LEU A 110 -19.40 -25.88 -11.76
N PRO A 111 -20.06 -26.84 -12.44
CA PRO A 111 -19.38 -27.87 -13.25
C PRO A 111 -18.48 -27.34 -14.36
N ASP A 112 -18.80 -26.17 -14.92
CA ASP A 112 -18.01 -25.47 -15.95
C ASP A 112 -16.84 -24.64 -15.40
N GLY A 113 -16.65 -24.62 -14.08
CA GLY A 113 -15.60 -23.83 -13.42
C GLY A 113 -16.06 -22.45 -12.94
N TYR A 114 -17.28 -22.03 -13.25
CA TYR A 114 -17.80 -20.73 -12.81
C TYR A 114 -17.96 -20.67 -11.28
N LEU A 115 -17.53 -19.56 -10.68
CA LEU A 115 -17.64 -19.33 -9.24
C LEU A 115 -17.95 -17.85 -8.95
N ASN A 116 -19.20 -17.60 -8.59
CA ASN A 116 -19.68 -16.33 -8.03
C ASN A 116 -20.95 -16.61 -7.22
N THR A 117 -21.14 -15.93 -6.10
CA THR A 117 -22.33 -16.11 -5.26
C THR A 117 -23.48 -15.17 -5.63
N ARG A 118 -23.25 -14.13 -6.44
CA ARG A 118 -24.25 -13.11 -6.83
C ARG A 118 -24.91 -13.37 -8.18
N PHE A 119 -24.22 -14.03 -9.10
CA PHE A 119 -24.64 -14.20 -10.50
C PHE A 119 -24.71 -15.67 -10.93
N GLY A 120 -25.50 -15.94 -11.97
CA GLY A 120 -25.43 -17.19 -12.73
C GLY A 120 -26.20 -18.39 -12.18
N ARG A 121 -26.85 -18.30 -11.01
CA ARG A 121 -27.76 -19.34 -10.49
C ARG A 121 -29.22 -18.98 -10.73
N ALA A 122 -30.11 -19.96 -10.59
CA ALA A 122 -31.55 -19.71 -10.64
C ALA A 122 -31.96 -18.63 -9.63
N GLY A 123 -32.72 -17.62 -10.07
CA GLY A 123 -33.11 -16.48 -9.23
C GLY A 123 -32.06 -15.36 -9.13
N GLN A 124 -30.92 -15.47 -9.81
CA GLN A 124 -29.88 -14.44 -9.90
C GLN A 124 -29.84 -13.80 -11.27
N PRO A 125 -29.24 -12.60 -11.41
CA PRO A 125 -28.94 -12.05 -12.71
C PRO A 125 -28.02 -13.00 -13.52
N PRO A 126 -28.08 -12.96 -14.86
CA PRO A 126 -27.23 -13.78 -15.72
C PRO A 126 -25.73 -13.50 -15.48
N ARG A 127 -24.89 -14.50 -15.79
CA ARG A 127 -23.43 -14.32 -15.71
C ARG A 127 -23.00 -13.23 -16.69
N TRP A 128 -22.02 -12.43 -16.29
CA TRP A 128 -21.38 -11.41 -17.13
C TRP A 128 -22.33 -10.34 -17.66
N SER A 129 -23.50 -10.17 -17.03
CA SER A 129 -24.52 -9.23 -17.51
C SER A 129 -24.31 -7.78 -17.07
N ASP A 130 -23.34 -7.54 -16.19
CA ASP A 130 -23.02 -6.23 -15.61
C ASP A 130 -21.51 -6.17 -15.39
N LEU A 131 -20.74 -5.86 -16.44
CA LEU A 131 -19.28 -5.84 -16.37
C LEU A 131 -18.77 -4.60 -15.64
N GLU A 132 -19.54 -3.51 -15.67
CA GLU A 132 -19.28 -2.22 -15.04
C GLU A 132 -19.27 -2.31 -13.52
N TRP A 133 -20.30 -2.96 -12.96
CA TRP A 133 -20.55 -2.97 -11.52
C TRP A 133 -20.68 -4.37 -10.92
N GLY A 134 -20.82 -5.44 -11.70
CA GLY A 134 -21.03 -6.79 -11.18
C GLY A 134 -19.81 -7.43 -10.50
N HIS A 135 -18.59 -6.94 -10.78
CA HIS A 135 -17.33 -7.39 -10.16
C HIS A 135 -17.03 -8.90 -10.27
N GLU A 136 -17.63 -9.63 -11.21
CA GLU A 136 -17.39 -11.07 -11.36
C GLU A 136 -15.91 -11.37 -11.66
N LEU A 137 -15.32 -10.71 -12.66
CA LEU A 137 -13.89 -10.85 -12.99
C LEU A 137 -12.96 -10.35 -11.88
N TYR A 138 -13.34 -9.29 -11.15
CA TYR A 138 -12.59 -8.81 -9.98
C TYR A 138 -12.54 -9.85 -8.85
N CYS A 139 -13.68 -10.49 -8.55
CA CYS A 139 -13.73 -11.59 -7.58
C CYS A 139 -12.87 -12.76 -8.03
N LEU A 140 -12.93 -13.14 -9.31
CA LEU A 140 -12.09 -14.21 -9.86
C LEU A 140 -10.60 -13.85 -9.86
N GLY A 141 -10.24 -12.59 -10.08
CA GLY A 141 -8.86 -12.12 -9.97
C GLY A 141 -8.31 -12.33 -8.56
N HIS A 142 -9.07 -11.95 -7.53
CA HIS A 142 -8.67 -12.19 -6.14
C HIS A 142 -8.65 -13.69 -5.75
N LEU A 143 -9.56 -14.51 -6.28
CA LEU A 143 -9.49 -15.97 -6.13
C LEU A 143 -8.18 -16.53 -6.71
N ILE A 144 -7.80 -16.06 -7.90
CA ILE A 144 -6.56 -16.47 -8.58
C ILE A 144 -5.34 -16.01 -7.77
N GLN A 145 -5.31 -14.78 -7.24
CA GLN A 145 -4.19 -14.35 -6.40
C GLN A 145 -4.05 -15.18 -5.11
N ALA A 146 -5.16 -15.56 -4.47
CA ALA A 146 -5.16 -16.47 -3.33
C ALA A 146 -4.59 -17.86 -3.68
N ALA A 147 -4.96 -18.39 -4.84
CA ALA A 147 -4.40 -19.63 -5.36
C ALA A 147 -2.90 -19.51 -5.69
N VAL A 148 -2.48 -18.42 -6.34
CA VAL A 148 -1.06 -18.14 -6.62
C VAL A 148 -0.25 -18.13 -5.32
N ALA A 149 -0.75 -17.46 -4.28
CA ALA A 149 -0.12 -17.45 -2.97
C ALA A 149 0.07 -18.85 -2.42
N ARG A 150 -0.97 -19.69 -2.53
CA ARG A 150 -0.91 -21.08 -2.06
C ARG A 150 0.05 -21.95 -2.85
N ALA A 151 0.04 -21.83 -4.18
CA ALA A 151 0.94 -22.57 -5.05
C ALA A 151 2.41 -22.21 -4.77
N ARG A 152 2.71 -20.90 -4.64
CA ARG A 152 4.07 -20.40 -4.38
C ARG A 152 4.61 -20.73 -2.99
N THR A 153 3.72 -20.98 -2.04
CA THR A 153 4.08 -21.46 -0.69
C THR A 153 4.27 -22.97 -0.63
N GLY A 154 4.29 -23.65 -1.78
CA GLY A 154 4.70 -25.06 -1.92
C GLY A 154 3.56 -26.04 -2.08
N HIS A 155 2.35 -25.54 -2.40
CA HIS A 155 1.16 -26.37 -2.52
C HIS A 155 0.45 -26.12 -3.87
N PRO A 156 1.09 -26.44 -5.01
CA PRO A 156 0.52 -26.23 -6.35
C PRO A 156 -0.72 -27.09 -6.62
N ASP A 157 -0.87 -28.20 -5.90
CA ASP A 157 -2.01 -29.13 -6.03
C ASP A 157 -3.09 -28.90 -4.94
N ASP A 158 -3.01 -27.78 -4.20
CA ASP A 158 -4.02 -27.42 -3.20
C ASP A 158 -5.40 -27.24 -3.85
N LEU A 159 -6.47 -27.60 -3.13
CA LEU A 159 -7.84 -27.53 -3.63
C LEU A 159 -8.20 -26.12 -4.13
N LEU A 160 -7.73 -25.07 -3.45
CA LEU A 160 -7.97 -23.70 -3.89
C LEU A 160 -7.33 -23.41 -5.27
N VAL A 161 -6.14 -23.98 -5.52
CA VAL A 161 -5.43 -23.82 -6.79
C VAL A 161 -6.18 -24.50 -7.92
N LEU A 162 -6.69 -25.71 -7.68
CA LEU A 162 -7.50 -26.44 -8.67
C LEU A 162 -8.80 -25.69 -9.00
N VAL A 163 -9.48 -25.12 -8.00
CA VAL A 163 -10.68 -24.30 -8.17
C VAL A 163 -10.36 -23.05 -9.00
N ALA A 164 -9.31 -22.31 -8.65
CA ALA A 164 -8.92 -21.09 -9.36
C ALA A 164 -8.53 -21.36 -10.83
N ARG A 165 -7.84 -22.47 -11.12
CA ARG A 165 -7.49 -22.86 -12.49
C ARG A 165 -8.72 -23.09 -13.36
N ARG A 166 -9.72 -23.82 -12.85
CA ARG A 166 -10.98 -24.03 -13.59
C ARG A 166 -11.72 -22.72 -13.85
N ALA A 167 -11.71 -21.79 -12.89
CA ALA A 167 -12.29 -20.47 -13.09
C ALA A 167 -11.52 -19.65 -14.13
N ALA A 168 -10.18 -19.68 -14.10
CA ALA A 168 -9.32 -19.00 -15.08
C ALA A 168 -9.50 -19.58 -16.50
N ASP A 169 -9.67 -20.89 -16.62
CA ASP A 169 -9.94 -21.58 -17.88
C ASP A 169 -11.25 -21.08 -18.51
N LEU A 170 -12.32 -21.01 -17.71
CA LEU A 170 -13.59 -20.46 -18.16
C LEU A 170 -13.47 -18.97 -18.55
N VAL A 171 -12.70 -18.17 -17.81
CA VAL A 171 -12.47 -16.76 -18.17
C VAL A 171 -11.81 -16.66 -19.54
N CYS A 172 -10.81 -17.49 -19.84
CA CYS A 172 -10.15 -17.49 -21.16
C CYS A 172 -11.09 -17.93 -22.28
N GLU A 173 -12.02 -18.85 -22.01
CA GLU A 173 -13.03 -19.29 -22.97
C GLU A 173 -14.07 -18.19 -23.26
N VAL A 174 -14.66 -17.63 -22.21
CA VAL A 174 -15.77 -16.66 -22.34
C VAL A 174 -15.29 -15.32 -22.89
N PHE A 175 -14.11 -14.85 -22.47
CA PHE A 175 -13.60 -13.53 -22.82
C PHE A 175 -12.55 -13.58 -23.94
N ALA A 176 -12.53 -14.66 -24.73
CA ALA A 176 -11.62 -14.80 -25.87
C ALA A 176 -11.77 -13.64 -26.88
N ASP A 177 -13.01 -13.20 -27.15
CA ASP A 177 -13.29 -12.22 -28.22
C ASP A 177 -13.59 -10.81 -27.72
N ALA A 178 -14.22 -10.64 -26.55
CA ALA A 178 -14.69 -9.34 -26.07
C ALA A 178 -14.76 -9.25 -24.54
N GLY A 179 -15.02 -8.04 -24.05
CA GLY A 179 -15.26 -7.74 -22.64
C GLY A 179 -14.01 -7.44 -21.83
N VAL A 180 -14.20 -6.61 -20.82
CA VAL A 180 -13.22 -6.24 -19.78
C VAL A 180 -13.94 -6.06 -18.46
N CYS A 181 -13.26 -6.17 -17.33
CA CYS A 181 -13.88 -5.90 -16.03
C CYS A 181 -13.97 -4.40 -15.76
N GLY A 182 -15.08 -3.90 -15.24
CA GLY A 182 -15.19 -2.54 -14.70
C GLY A 182 -14.25 -2.28 -13.52
N HIS A 183 -13.77 -3.31 -12.82
CA HIS A 183 -12.76 -3.16 -11.76
C HIS A 183 -11.55 -4.06 -12.05
N ALA A 184 -10.47 -3.48 -12.58
CA ALA A 184 -9.24 -4.21 -12.92
C ALA A 184 -8.66 -4.92 -11.68
N GLU A 185 -8.18 -6.15 -11.89
CA GLU A 185 -7.54 -7.05 -10.89
C GLU A 185 -7.27 -8.41 -11.55
N ILE A 186 -8.13 -8.81 -12.49
CA ILE A 186 -7.99 -10.07 -13.24
C ILE A 186 -6.71 -10.10 -14.08
N GLU A 187 -6.28 -8.94 -14.60
CA GLU A 187 -5.10 -8.78 -15.44
C GLU A 187 -3.81 -9.19 -14.70
N PRO A 188 -3.43 -8.57 -13.55
CA PRO A 188 -2.27 -9.05 -12.81
C PRO A 188 -2.45 -10.50 -12.32
N ALA A 189 -3.66 -10.89 -11.90
CA ALA A 189 -3.92 -12.24 -11.40
C ALA A 189 -3.63 -13.34 -12.44
N LEU A 190 -4.07 -13.16 -13.69
CA LEU A 190 -3.84 -14.10 -14.77
C LEU A 190 -2.35 -14.20 -15.15
N VAL A 191 -1.61 -13.09 -15.14
CA VAL A 191 -0.16 -13.15 -15.40
C VAL A 191 0.57 -13.89 -14.28
N GLU A 192 0.20 -13.66 -13.01
CA GLU A 192 0.76 -14.39 -11.89
C GLU A 192 0.43 -15.90 -11.95
N LEU A 193 -0.78 -16.25 -12.41
CA LEU A 193 -1.16 -17.66 -12.64
C LEU A 193 -0.35 -18.28 -13.78
N TYR A 194 -0.12 -17.55 -14.88
CA TYR A 194 0.80 -17.97 -15.94
C TYR A 194 2.21 -18.24 -15.40
N ARG A 195 2.73 -17.34 -14.54
CA ARG A 195 4.06 -17.51 -13.93
C ARG A 195 4.16 -18.82 -13.14
N VAL A 196 3.11 -19.18 -12.40
CA VAL A 196 3.03 -20.42 -11.60
C VAL A 196 2.83 -21.67 -12.47
N THR A 197 1.97 -21.61 -13.49
CA THR A 197 1.50 -22.80 -14.23
C THR A 197 2.26 -23.04 -15.54
N GLY A 198 2.84 -22.00 -16.13
CA GLY A 198 3.40 -22.02 -17.48
C GLY A 198 2.35 -21.97 -18.61
N GLU A 199 1.06 -21.89 -18.28
CA GLU A 199 -0.03 -21.94 -19.24
C GLU A 199 -0.21 -20.59 -19.96
N ARG A 200 0.23 -20.52 -21.22
CA ARG A 200 0.34 -19.28 -22.00
C ARG A 200 -1.00 -18.59 -22.25
N ARG A 201 -2.12 -19.33 -22.31
CA ARG A 201 -3.44 -18.69 -22.54
C ARG A 201 -3.81 -17.69 -21.45
N TYR A 202 -3.34 -17.86 -20.21
CA TYR A 202 -3.61 -16.90 -19.14
C TYR A 202 -2.89 -15.57 -19.39
N LEU A 203 -1.62 -15.61 -19.83
CA LEU A 203 -0.87 -14.41 -20.22
C LEU A 203 -1.54 -13.71 -21.42
N GLU A 204 -1.93 -14.49 -22.42
CA GLU A 204 -2.58 -13.95 -23.61
C GLU A 204 -3.92 -13.29 -23.28
N GLN A 205 -4.73 -13.91 -22.42
CA GLN A 205 -5.99 -13.34 -21.97
C GLN A 205 -5.78 -12.04 -21.16
N ALA A 206 -4.76 -11.99 -20.29
CA ALA A 206 -4.41 -10.76 -19.59
C ALA A 206 -4.00 -9.64 -20.56
N ARG A 207 -3.20 -9.98 -21.58
CA ARG A 207 -2.81 -9.05 -22.66
C ARG A 207 -4.04 -8.52 -23.41
N LEU A 208 -4.99 -9.39 -23.77
CA LEU A 208 -6.24 -8.98 -24.43
C LEU A 208 -7.07 -8.02 -23.58
N PHE A 209 -7.17 -8.26 -22.26
CA PHE A 209 -7.86 -7.32 -21.36
C PHE A 209 -7.18 -5.95 -21.33
N VAL A 210 -5.84 -5.90 -21.27
CA VAL A 210 -5.07 -4.64 -21.30
C VAL A 210 -5.25 -3.90 -22.62
N GLU A 211 -5.16 -4.60 -23.77
CA GLU A 211 -5.28 -3.97 -25.09
C GLU A 211 -6.70 -3.46 -25.38
N ARG A 212 -7.74 -4.13 -24.85
CA ARG A 212 -9.13 -3.68 -25.01
C ARG A 212 -9.42 -2.45 -24.15
N ARG A 213 -8.76 -2.32 -23.00
CA ARG A 213 -8.97 -1.21 -22.08
C ARG A 213 -8.69 0.13 -22.74
N GLY A 214 -9.63 1.06 -22.60
CA GLY A 214 -9.51 2.40 -23.16
C GLY A 214 -10.13 2.55 -24.55
N ASN A 215 -10.71 1.47 -25.09
CA ASN A 215 -11.44 1.49 -26.36
C ASN A 215 -12.97 1.55 -26.13
N GLN A 216 -13.41 2.08 -24.99
CA GLN A 216 -14.82 2.39 -24.73
C GLN A 216 -15.75 1.17 -24.84
N VAL A 217 -15.27 0.02 -24.35
CA VAL A 217 -15.98 -1.26 -24.36
C VAL A 217 -16.94 -1.44 -23.19
N LEU A 218 -16.86 -0.55 -22.19
CA LEU A 218 -17.83 -0.44 -21.10
C LEU A 218 -18.83 0.70 -21.36
N ASP A 219 -20.01 0.58 -20.78
CA ASP A 219 -21.05 1.60 -20.87
C ASP A 219 -20.70 2.86 -20.05
N ASP A 220 -21.27 4.00 -20.46
CA ASP A 220 -21.15 5.24 -19.71
C ASP A 220 -21.96 5.17 -18.40
N ILE A 221 -21.36 5.69 -17.34
CA ILE A 221 -21.96 5.84 -16.01
C ILE A 221 -21.92 7.32 -15.59
N GLU A 222 -22.50 7.66 -14.44
CA GLU A 222 -22.50 9.04 -13.91
C GLU A 222 -21.10 9.66 -13.81
N PHE A 223 -20.07 8.85 -13.54
CA PHE A 223 -18.66 9.30 -13.43
C PHE A 223 -17.89 9.26 -14.77
N GLY A 224 -18.54 8.83 -15.85
CA GLY A 224 -17.95 8.58 -17.16
C GLY A 224 -16.97 7.40 -17.19
N ARG A 225 -16.57 7.00 -18.40
CA ARG A 225 -15.63 5.88 -18.64
C ARG A 225 -14.25 6.01 -18.00
N SER A 226 -13.83 7.24 -17.68
CA SER A 226 -12.55 7.48 -16.98
C SER A 226 -12.47 6.84 -15.60
N TYR A 227 -13.62 6.64 -14.95
CA TYR A 227 -13.74 5.93 -13.68
C TYR A 227 -13.15 4.50 -13.75
N PHE A 228 -13.33 3.84 -14.89
CA PHE A 228 -12.83 2.50 -15.21
C PHE A 228 -11.50 2.49 -15.99
N GLN A 229 -10.93 3.68 -16.28
CA GLN A 229 -9.82 3.86 -17.20
C GLN A 229 -10.11 3.34 -18.63
N ASP A 230 -11.39 3.35 -19.04
CA ASP A 230 -11.84 2.83 -20.34
C ASP A 230 -12.12 3.92 -21.40
N ASP A 231 -11.77 5.16 -21.09
CA ASP A 231 -11.90 6.34 -21.94
C ASP A 231 -10.73 6.56 -22.91
N VAL A 232 -9.51 6.14 -22.54
CA VAL A 232 -8.28 6.33 -23.31
C VAL A 232 -7.44 5.05 -23.25
N PRO A 233 -6.92 4.55 -24.39
CA PRO A 233 -6.04 3.38 -24.41
C PRO A 233 -4.87 3.50 -23.44
N VAL A 234 -4.47 2.37 -22.84
CA VAL A 234 -3.41 2.36 -21.81
C VAL A 234 -2.09 2.94 -22.33
N ARG A 235 -1.78 2.76 -23.62
CA ARG A 235 -0.56 3.28 -24.27
C ARG A 235 -0.56 4.81 -24.40
N ASP A 236 -1.74 5.40 -24.57
CA ASP A 236 -1.94 6.82 -24.86
C ASP A 236 -2.21 7.64 -23.60
N ALA A 237 -2.62 7.00 -22.51
CA ALA A 237 -2.85 7.69 -21.24
C ALA A 237 -1.56 8.33 -20.69
N GLU A 238 -1.64 9.62 -20.32
CA GLU A 238 -0.49 10.39 -19.84
C GLU A 238 -0.31 10.34 -18.31
N VAL A 239 -1.37 10.01 -17.56
CA VAL A 239 -1.40 10.01 -16.10
C VAL A 239 -2.44 9.02 -15.55
N LEU A 240 -2.19 8.46 -14.36
CA LEU A 240 -3.19 7.66 -13.63
C LEU A 240 -4.39 8.56 -13.24
N ARG A 241 -5.61 8.10 -13.56
CA ARG A 241 -6.87 8.85 -13.43
C ARG A 241 -8.05 7.94 -13.09
N GLY A 242 -9.18 8.52 -12.71
CA GLY A 242 -10.36 7.78 -12.29
C GLY A 242 -10.18 7.12 -10.93
N HIS A 243 -10.99 6.11 -10.63
CA HIS A 243 -10.94 5.41 -9.34
C HIS A 243 -9.53 4.92 -9.02
N ALA A 244 -9.00 5.30 -7.86
CA ALA A 244 -7.58 5.14 -7.57
C ALA A 244 -7.11 3.67 -7.55
N VAL A 245 -7.87 2.78 -6.90
CA VAL A 245 -7.55 1.33 -6.84
C VAL A 245 -7.56 0.68 -8.23
N ARG A 246 -8.64 0.87 -9.01
CA ARG A 246 -8.76 0.36 -10.38
C ARG A 246 -7.55 0.75 -11.23
N ALA A 247 -7.16 2.03 -11.19
CA ALA A 247 -6.04 2.53 -11.96
C ALA A 247 -4.70 1.87 -11.59
N VAL A 248 -4.40 1.69 -10.29
CA VAL A 248 -3.13 1.08 -9.88
C VAL A 248 -3.12 -0.44 -10.05
N TYR A 249 -4.26 -1.13 -9.95
CA TYR A 249 -4.36 -2.56 -10.26
C TYR A 249 -4.23 -2.82 -11.76
N LEU A 250 -4.89 -2.03 -12.61
CA LEU A 250 -4.72 -2.08 -14.06
C LEU A 250 -3.26 -1.83 -14.45
N ALA A 251 -2.64 -0.80 -13.88
CA ALA A 251 -1.24 -0.48 -14.14
C ALA A 251 -0.31 -1.61 -13.69
N ALA A 252 -0.57 -2.25 -12.55
CA ALA A 252 0.20 -3.41 -12.09
C ALA A 252 0.10 -4.59 -13.08
N GLY A 253 -1.10 -4.92 -13.55
CA GLY A 253 -1.31 -5.94 -14.57
C GLY A 253 -0.68 -5.59 -15.91
N THR A 254 -0.70 -4.31 -16.29
CA THR A 254 -0.08 -3.82 -17.52
C THR A 254 1.45 -3.97 -17.48
N VAL A 255 2.10 -3.65 -16.35
CA VAL A 255 3.53 -3.89 -16.16
C VAL A 255 3.84 -5.39 -16.26
N ASP A 256 3.01 -6.23 -15.64
CA ASP A 256 3.16 -7.68 -15.70
C ASP A 256 3.08 -8.21 -17.14
N VAL A 257 2.09 -7.76 -17.92
CA VAL A 257 1.97 -8.08 -19.35
C VAL A 257 3.20 -7.61 -20.11
N ALA A 258 3.57 -6.33 -19.98
CA ALA A 258 4.70 -5.73 -20.70
C ALA A 258 6.01 -6.48 -20.47
N VAL A 259 6.30 -6.86 -19.22
CA VAL A 259 7.52 -7.61 -18.85
C VAL A 259 7.50 -9.03 -19.45
N GLU A 260 6.38 -9.74 -19.37
CA GLU A 260 6.29 -11.13 -19.86
C GLU A 260 6.20 -11.22 -21.40
N THR A 261 5.78 -10.16 -22.08
CA THR A 261 5.73 -10.09 -23.55
C THR A 261 6.93 -9.37 -24.18
N GLY A 262 7.78 -8.72 -23.38
CA GLY A 262 8.88 -7.90 -23.88
C GLY A 262 8.44 -6.62 -24.60
N ASP A 263 7.35 -6.01 -24.13
CA ASP A 263 6.78 -4.78 -24.71
C ASP A 263 7.27 -3.53 -23.96
N ASP A 264 8.44 -3.03 -24.38
CA ASP A 264 9.09 -1.88 -23.75
C ASP A 264 8.26 -0.59 -23.91
N GLU A 265 7.47 -0.45 -24.97
CA GLU A 265 6.62 0.72 -25.20
C GLU A 265 5.47 0.78 -24.19
N LEU A 266 4.84 -0.37 -23.93
CA LEU A 266 3.78 -0.52 -22.93
C LEU A 266 4.31 -0.26 -21.52
N LEU A 267 5.49 -0.82 -21.18
CA LEU A 267 6.16 -0.53 -19.90
C LEU A 267 6.45 0.97 -19.77
N ALA A 268 7.02 1.59 -20.81
CA ALA A 268 7.32 3.02 -20.81
C ALA A 268 6.06 3.88 -20.63
N ALA A 269 4.90 3.47 -21.18
CA ALA A 269 3.62 4.15 -20.98
C ALA A 269 3.22 4.17 -19.50
N VAL A 270 3.27 3.02 -18.81
CA VAL A 270 2.95 2.95 -17.37
C VAL A 270 3.96 3.75 -16.55
N VAL A 271 5.25 3.71 -16.89
CA VAL A 271 6.29 4.52 -16.23
C VAL A 271 6.00 6.02 -16.36
N ARG A 272 5.57 6.51 -17.52
CA ARG A 272 5.16 7.92 -17.72
C ARG A 272 3.97 8.27 -16.84
N GLN A 273 2.92 7.43 -16.85
CA GLN A 273 1.72 7.63 -16.04
C GLN A 273 2.02 7.68 -14.54
N TRP A 274 2.84 6.75 -14.05
CA TRP A 274 3.27 6.70 -12.65
C TRP A 274 4.05 7.97 -12.27
N ARG A 275 5.01 8.40 -13.09
CA ARG A 275 5.81 9.62 -12.82
C ARG A 275 4.92 10.86 -12.73
N ALA A 276 3.95 10.99 -13.63
CA ALA A 276 2.99 12.09 -13.61
C ALA A 276 2.10 12.05 -12.35
N ALA A 277 1.56 10.88 -12.00
CA ALA A 277 0.69 10.72 -10.83
C ALA A 277 1.43 10.97 -9.50
N VAL A 278 2.67 10.47 -9.37
CA VAL A 278 3.50 10.70 -8.18
C VAL A 278 3.84 12.17 -8.00
N SER A 279 4.16 12.87 -9.08
CA SER A 279 4.58 14.28 -9.01
C SER A 279 3.43 15.27 -8.83
N ARG A 280 2.20 14.90 -9.20
CA ARG A 280 1.08 15.87 -9.29
C ARG A 280 -0.18 15.44 -8.56
N ARG A 281 -0.37 14.15 -8.25
CA ARG A 281 -1.63 13.59 -7.72
C ARG A 281 -1.45 12.68 -6.51
N THR A 282 -0.30 12.76 -5.83
CA THR A 282 0.02 11.97 -4.65
C THR A 282 0.22 12.88 -3.44
N TYR A 283 -0.48 12.58 -2.35
CA TYR A 283 -0.34 13.31 -1.09
C TYR A 283 1.05 13.11 -0.46
N LEU A 284 1.44 13.99 0.46
CA LEU A 284 2.70 13.87 1.20
C LEU A 284 2.82 12.50 1.90
N THR A 285 1.72 11.90 2.35
CA THR A 285 1.73 10.57 2.97
C THR A 285 1.99 9.41 1.98
N GLY A 286 2.07 9.67 0.68
CA GLY A 286 2.03 8.65 -0.38
C GLY A 286 0.61 8.19 -0.73
N GLY A 287 -0.41 8.71 -0.04
CA GLY A 287 -1.82 8.44 -0.36
C GLY A 287 -2.21 8.98 -1.73
N ILE A 288 -3.11 8.26 -2.40
CA ILE A 288 -3.67 8.63 -3.71
C ILE A 288 -5.20 8.59 -3.65
N GLY A 289 -5.83 9.46 -4.44
CA GLY A 289 -7.27 9.69 -4.43
C GLY A 289 -7.64 10.92 -3.61
N SER A 290 -8.04 11.99 -4.29
CA SER A 290 -8.38 13.28 -3.70
C SER A 290 -9.86 13.66 -3.84
N ARG A 291 -10.66 12.78 -4.46
CA ARG A 291 -12.11 12.94 -4.60
C ARG A 291 -12.85 11.82 -3.88
N HIS A 292 -13.76 12.20 -2.98
CA HIS A 292 -14.59 11.25 -2.22
C HIS A 292 -15.78 10.69 -3.01
N GLN A 293 -16.26 11.39 -4.04
CA GLN A 293 -17.50 11.00 -4.75
C GLN A 293 -17.32 9.68 -5.51
N ASP A 294 -16.15 9.51 -6.11
CA ASP A 294 -15.78 8.43 -7.02
C ASP A 294 -14.48 7.74 -6.60
N GLU A 295 -13.99 7.99 -5.38
CA GLU A 295 -12.77 7.39 -4.81
C GLU A 295 -11.55 7.55 -5.74
N ALA A 296 -11.50 8.68 -6.45
CA ALA A 296 -10.66 8.86 -7.62
C ALA A 296 -9.50 9.83 -7.41
N PHE A 297 -8.51 9.71 -8.29
CA PHE A 297 -7.59 10.80 -8.57
C PHE A 297 -8.36 12.06 -8.97
N GLY A 298 -8.06 13.18 -8.31
CA GLY A 298 -8.44 14.50 -8.81
C GLY A 298 -7.49 15.00 -9.90
N ASP A 299 -7.67 16.26 -10.28
CA ASP A 299 -6.81 16.92 -11.26
C ASP A 299 -5.39 17.17 -10.70
N ASP A 300 -4.47 17.50 -11.58
CA ASP A 300 -3.08 17.80 -11.21
C ASP A 300 -3.03 18.90 -10.14
N PHE A 301 -2.31 18.62 -9.05
CA PHE A 301 -2.13 19.47 -7.87
C PHE A 301 -3.40 19.70 -7.02
N VAL A 302 -4.53 19.07 -7.31
CA VAL A 302 -5.73 19.10 -6.47
C VAL A 302 -5.61 18.07 -5.34
N LEU A 303 -4.96 18.49 -4.25
CA LEU A 303 -4.67 17.65 -3.07
C LEU A 303 -5.18 18.29 -1.76
N PRO A 304 -6.50 18.49 -1.59
CA PRO A 304 -7.07 19.02 -0.35
C PRO A 304 -6.84 18.07 0.84
N PRO A 305 -6.25 18.52 1.97
CA PRO A 305 -5.95 17.65 3.11
C PRO A 305 -7.16 17.06 3.83
N ASP A 306 -8.24 17.82 3.96
CA ASP A 306 -9.46 17.46 4.70
C ASP A 306 -10.42 16.59 3.88
N ARG A 307 -10.26 16.61 2.56
CA ARG A 307 -11.00 15.76 1.61
C ARG A 307 -10.09 14.73 0.94
N ALA A 308 -8.94 14.44 1.54
CA ALA A 308 -8.09 13.36 1.08
C ALA A 308 -8.80 12.03 1.28
N TYR A 309 -9.13 11.36 0.16
CA TYR A 309 -9.69 10.01 0.21
C TYR A 309 -8.61 9.05 0.66
N SER A 310 -7.47 9.04 -0.05
CA SER A 310 -6.26 8.29 0.30
C SER A 310 -6.61 6.90 0.83
N GLU A 311 -7.38 6.15 0.05
CA GLU A 311 -7.88 4.85 0.47
C GLU A 311 -6.72 3.92 0.82
N THR A 312 -6.85 3.16 1.90
CA THR A 312 -5.86 2.15 2.27
C THR A 312 -5.63 1.14 1.14
N CYS A 313 -6.67 0.68 0.44
CA CYS A 313 -6.50 -0.20 -0.73
C CYS A 313 -5.73 0.46 -1.86
N ALA A 314 -5.90 1.76 -2.09
CA ALA A 314 -5.16 2.47 -3.12
C ALA A 314 -3.67 2.58 -2.73
N GLY A 315 -3.38 2.73 -1.43
CA GLY A 315 -2.03 2.54 -0.88
C GLY A 315 -1.45 1.16 -1.17
N VAL A 316 -2.21 0.08 -0.90
CA VAL A 316 -1.78 -1.30 -1.19
C VAL A 316 -1.50 -1.50 -2.68
N GLY A 317 -2.43 -1.08 -3.56
CA GLY A 317 -2.24 -1.20 -5.01
C GLY A 317 -1.07 -0.36 -5.53
N SER A 318 -0.80 0.80 -4.92
CA SER A 318 0.37 1.61 -5.25
C SER A 318 1.69 0.93 -4.84
N VAL A 319 1.73 0.21 -3.71
CA VAL A 319 2.88 -0.67 -3.35
C VAL A 319 3.03 -1.80 -4.37
N MET A 320 1.93 -2.45 -4.78
CA MET A 320 1.97 -3.52 -5.80
C MET A 320 2.53 -3.04 -7.14
N LEU A 321 2.13 -1.84 -7.59
CA LEU A 321 2.62 -1.22 -8.82
C LEU A 321 4.09 -0.81 -8.68
N ALA A 322 4.44 -0.09 -7.61
CA ALA A 322 5.81 0.37 -7.38
C ALA A 322 6.78 -0.82 -7.28
N TRP A 323 6.37 -1.92 -6.64
CA TRP A 323 7.21 -3.12 -6.56
C TRP A 323 7.48 -3.74 -7.94
N ARG A 324 6.46 -3.87 -8.79
CA ARG A 324 6.63 -4.37 -10.16
C ARG A 324 7.55 -3.49 -11.00
N LEU A 325 7.37 -2.17 -10.90
CA LEU A 325 8.25 -1.21 -11.58
C LEU A 325 9.69 -1.26 -11.04
N LEU A 326 9.88 -1.48 -9.73
CA LEU A 326 11.20 -1.70 -9.13
C LEU A 326 11.86 -2.95 -9.72
N LEU A 327 11.13 -4.06 -9.83
CA LEU A 327 11.63 -5.31 -10.41
C LEU A 327 11.99 -5.14 -11.89
N ALA A 328 11.17 -4.42 -12.65
CA ALA A 328 11.41 -4.16 -14.07
C ALA A 328 12.61 -3.23 -14.32
N GLU A 329 12.63 -2.05 -13.68
CA GLU A 329 13.54 -0.95 -14.02
C GLU A 329 14.77 -0.83 -13.10
N GLY A 330 14.69 -1.37 -11.88
CA GLY A 330 15.71 -1.27 -10.84
C GLY A 330 15.95 0.13 -10.27
N ASP A 331 15.01 1.06 -10.46
CA ASP A 331 15.12 2.44 -9.97
C ASP A 331 14.69 2.55 -8.48
N PRO A 332 15.56 3.05 -7.58
CA PRO A 332 15.26 3.11 -6.14
C PRO A 332 14.10 4.05 -5.79
N ARG A 333 13.67 4.96 -6.67
CA ARG A 333 12.52 5.84 -6.43
C ARG A 333 11.21 5.08 -6.21
N TYR A 334 11.10 3.89 -6.79
CA TYR A 334 9.97 3.01 -6.52
C TYR A 334 9.99 2.49 -5.08
N ALA A 335 11.16 2.11 -4.57
CA ALA A 335 11.35 1.69 -3.18
C ALA A 335 11.16 2.86 -2.19
N ASP A 336 11.50 4.10 -2.56
CA ASP A 336 11.21 5.30 -1.78
C ASP A 336 9.70 5.52 -1.62
N LEU A 337 8.93 5.33 -2.70
CA LEU A 337 7.47 5.44 -2.63
C LEU A 337 6.87 4.32 -1.78
N ILE A 338 7.37 3.09 -1.89
CA ILE A 338 6.95 1.97 -1.04
C ILE A 338 7.20 2.32 0.44
N GLU A 339 8.40 2.80 0.80
CA GLU A 339 8.71 3.20 2.18
C GLU A 339 7.73 4.27 2.69
N ARG A 340 7.49 5.31 1.89
CA ARG A 340 6.56 6.40 2.24
C ARG A 340 5.14 5.88 2.48
N ILE A 341 4.62 5.03 1.60
CA ILE A 341 3.27 4.46 1.74
C ILE A 341 3.19 3.52 2.93
N LEU A 342 4.20 2.69 3.14
CA LEU A 342 4.24 1.76 4.28
C LEU A 342 4.14 2.53 5.59
N PHE A 343 5.02 3.49 5.84
CA PHE A 343 5.06 4.21 7.12
C PHE A 343 3.92 5.21 7.34
N ASN A 344 3.21 5.64 6.29
CA ASN A 344 2.22 6.73 6.43
C ASN A 344 0.80 6.39 5.99
N VAL A 345 0.56 5.38 5.15
CA VAL A 345 -0.81 4.95 4.80
C VAL A 345 -1.09 3.59 5.39
N ILE A 346 -0.23 2.61 5.12
CA ILE A 346 -0.41 1.22 5.55
C ILE A 346 -0.27 1.08 7.07
N ALA A 347 0.74 1.72 7.66
CA ALA A 347 0.92 1.71 9.11
C ALA A 347 -0.23 2.42 9.84
N THR A 348 -0.79 3.47 9.23
CA THR A 348 -1.85 4.31 9.81
C THR A 348 -3.16 3.56 9.93
N SER A 349 -3.49 2.70 8.97
CA SER A 349 -4.84 2.16 8.92
C SER A 349 -5.19 1.24 10.10
N PRO A 350 -4.45 0.15 10.40
CA PRO A 350 -4.79 -0.71 11.53
C PRO A 350 -4.48 -0.03 12.86
N SER A 351 -5.31 -0.25 13.86
CA SER A 351 -4.99 0.03 15.26
C SER A 351 -3.81 -0.84 15.73
N ASP A 352 -3.21 -0.50 16.86
CA ASP A 352 -2.05 -1.25 17.38
C ASP A 352 -2.38 -2.70 17.73
N ASP A 353 -3.62 -2.96 18.14
CA ASP A 353 -4.16 -4.31 18.41
C ASP A 353 -4.68 -5.03 17.15
N GLY A 354 -4.77 -4.33 16.01
CA GLY A 354 -5.16 -4.91 14.73
C GLY A 354 -6.65 -5.26 14.58
N THR A 355 -7.53 -4.69 15.41
CA THR A 355 -8.98 -4.96 15.38
C THR A 355 -9.81 -3.80 14.82
N ARG A 356 -9.20 -2.66 14.51
CA ARG A 356 -9.87 -1.50 13.91
C ARG A 356 -9.03 -0.93 12.79
N PHE A 357 -9.67 -0.40 11.76
CA PHE A 357 -9.01 0.01 10.52
C PHE A 357 -9.50 1.38 10.06
N PHE A 358 -8.67 2.11 9.32
CA PHE A 358 -9.12 3.19 8.45
C PHE A 358 -9.40 2.68 7.05
N TYR A 359 -10.49 3.14 6.47
CA TYR A 359 -10.72 3.02 5.03
C TYR A 359 -10.00 4.18 4.31
N THR A 360 -10.34 5.41 4.67
CA THR A 360 -9.77 6.65 4.14
C THR A 360 -8.75 7.26 5.11
N ASN A 361 -7.68 7.85 4.58
CA ASN A 361 -6.57 8.38 5.37
C ASN A 361 -6.44 9.91 5.17
N THR A 362 -7.24 10.68 5.93
CA THR A 362 -7.24 12.16 5.86
C THR A 362 -5.94 12.78 6.38
N LEU A 363 -5.55 13.94 5.84
CA LEU A 363 -4.44 14.74 6.37
C LEU A 363 -4.91 15.92 7.24
N HIS A 364 -6.24 16.10 7.37
CA HIS A 364 -6.84 17.12 8.23
C HIS A 364 -8.23 16.66 8.72
N GLN A 365 -8.30 16.28 10.00
CA GLN A 365 -9.54 15.98 10.71
C GLN A 365 -10.02 17.23 11.46
N ARG A 366 -11.05 17.90 10.92
CA ARG A 366 -11.56 19.18 11.45
C ARG A 366 -12.49 19.05 12.66
N VAL A 367 -13.19 17.92 12.78
CA VAL A 367 -14.21 17.68 13.80
C VAL A 367 -13.88 16.41 14.58
N LEU A 368 -14.26 16.36 15.85
CA LEU A 368 -14.12 15.15 16.64
C LEU A 368 -14.99 14.05 16.03
N GLY A 369 -14.39 12.88 15.80
CA GLY A 369 -15.12 11.69 15.39
C GLY A 369 -15.90 11.07 16.55
N THR A 370 -16.89 10.24 16.22
CA THR A 370 -17.58 9.40 17.20
C THR A 370 -16.95 8.02 17.16
N GLU A 371 -16.56 7.49 18.33
CA GLU A 371 -15.98 6.15 18.40
C GLU A 371 -17.05 5.09 18.06
N PRO A 372 -16.83 4.25 17.03
CA PRO A 372 -17.77 3.19 16.70
C PRO A 372 -17.72 2.09 17.77
N GLY A 373 -18.88 1.52 18.10
CA GLY A 373 -18.96 0.36 18.99
C GLY A 373 -18.19 -0.84 18.41
N ALA A 374 -17.58 -1.65 19.27
CA ALA A 374 -16.73 -2.78 18.88
C ALA A 374 -17.44 -3.82 17.98
N ASP A 375 -18.76 -3.97 18.15
CA ASP A 375 -19.61 -4.91 17.40
C ASP A 375 -20.46 -4.24 16.31
N THR A 376 -20.08 -3.02 15.89
CA THR A 376 -20.84 -2.21 14.94
C THR A 376 -20.20 -2.22 13.55
N GLN A 377 -20.98 -2.61 12.54
CA GLN A 377 -20.62 -2.39 11.14
C GLN A 377 -20.89 -0.93 10.75
N VAL A 378 -19.87 -0.22 10.27
CA VAL A 378 -20.00 1.20 9.88
C VAL A 378 -20.49 1.31 8.43
N PRO A 379 -21.58 2.06 8.15
CA PRO A 379 -22.15 2.17 6.80
C PRO A 379 -21.24 2.89 5.79
N ARG A 380 -20.58 3.98 6.20
CA ARG A 380 -19.71 4.76 5.31
C ARG A 380 -18.34 5.02 5.92
N ALA A 381 -17.32 4.79 5.11
CA ALA A 381 -15.94 5.16 5.34
C ALA A 381 -15.72 6.69 5.27
N ALA A 382 -16.22 7.44 6.24
CA ALA A 382 -15.85 8.84 6.42
C ALA A 382 -14.68 8.92 7.41
N SER A 383 -13.50 9.35 6.96
CA SER A 383 -12.29 9.59 7.76
C SER A 383 -12.66 10.29 9.07
N THR A 384 -12.82 9.54 10.16
CA THR A 384 -13.10 10.12 11.48
C THR A 384 -12.30 9.37 12.52
N LEU A 385 -12.56 8.07 12.68
CA LEU A 385 -11.79 7.17 13.54
C LEU A 385 -11.68 5.78 12.88
N ARG A 386 -10.75 4.97 13.39
CA ARG A 386 -10.65 3.56 12.99
C ARG A 386 -11.92 2.83 13.42
N ALA A 387 -12.47 2.00 12.54
CA ALA A 387 -13.68 1.22 12.79
C ALA A 387 -13.38 -0.29 12.80
N PRO A 388 -14.14 -1.10 13.55
CA PRO A 388 -13.93 -2.54 13.57
C PRO A 388 -14.27 -3.20 12.23
N TRP A 389 -15.31 -2.70 11.54
CA TRP A 389 -15.74 -3.20 10.23
C TRP A 389 -16.58 -2.18 9.45
N PHE A 390 -16.70 -2.37 8.14
CA PHE A 390 -17.42 -1.49 7.22
C PHE A 390 -18.47 -2.27 6.38
N GLU A 391 -19.43 -1.57 5.78
CA GLU A 391 -20.29 -2.16 4.74
C GLU A 391 -19.48 -2.57 3.50
N VAL A 392 -18.53 -1.72 3.09
CA VAL A 392 -17.50 -2.01 2.09
C VAL A 392 -16.18 -2.24 2.83
N SER A 393 -15.82 -3.50 3.11
CA SER A 393 -14.65 -3.86 3.94
C SER A 393 -13.46 -4.39 3.14
N CYS A 394 -13.16 -3.76 1.99
CA CYS A 394 -11.98 -4.08 1.20
C CYS A 394 -10.66 -3.84 1.96
N CYS A 395 -10.60 -2.81 2.82
CA CYS A 395 -9.35 -2.38 3.46
C CYS A 395 -8.77 -3.39 4.47
N PRO A 396 -9.53 -3.93 5.45
CA PRO A 396 -8.99 -4.91 6.41
C PRO A 396 -8.37 -6.15 5.75
N THR A 397 -9.05 -6.74 4.76
CA THR A 397 -8.58 -7.94 4.06
C THR A 397 -7.35 -7.65 3.18
N ASN A 398 -7.32 -6.47 2.53
CA ASN A 398 -6.20 -6.06 1.69
C ASN A 398 -4.94 -5.79 2.53
N LEU A 399 -5.09 -5.16 3.71
CA LEU A 399 -4.00 -5.02 4.68
C LEU A 399 -3.48 -6.37 5.17
N ALA A 400 -4.38 -7.31 5.45
CA ALA A 400 -3.99 -8.60 5.99
C ALA A 400 -3.05 -9.36 5.05
N ARG A 401 -3.34 -9.37 3.74
CA ARG A 401 -2.44 -9.98 2.75
C ARG A 401 -1.15 -9.20 2.56
N THR A 402 -1.19 -7.86 2.66
CA THR A 402 0.03 -7.03 2.59
C THR A 402 0.97 -7.30 3.75
N PHE A 403 0.47 -7.36 5.00
CA PHE A 403 1.32 -7.67 6.15
C PHE A 403 1.86 -9.10 6.12
N ALA A 404 1.03 -10.07 5.71
CA ALA A 404 1.46 -11.45 5.56
C ALA A 404 2.61 -11.61 4.55
N ALA A 405 2.60 -10.80 3.48
CA ALA A 405 3.65 -10.80 2.46
C ALA A 405 4.73 -9.72 2.62
N LEU A 406 4.69 -8.91 3.70
CA LEU A 406 5.50 -7.69 3.87
C LEU A 406 7.01 -7.94 3.65
N THR A 407 7.47 -9.09 4.12
CA THR A 407 8.86 -9.52 4.09
C THR A 407 9.43 -9.61 2.67
N ALA A 408 8.60 -9.91 1.67
CA ALA A 408 9.01 -10.01 0.27
C ALA A 408 9.37 -8.65 -0.36
N TYR A 409 8.98 -7.53 0.25
CA TYR A 409 9.26 -6.17 -0.25
C TYR A 409 10.58 -5.59 0.26
N ILE A 410 11.33 -6.32 1.09
CA ILE A 410 12.51 -5.81 1.80
C ILE A 410 13.74 -5.72 0.90
N ALA A 411 13.97 -6.74 0.10
CA ALA A 411 15.19 -6.89 -0.68
C ALA A 411 14.93 -7.62 -2.01
N THR A 412 15.82 -7.38 -2.96
CA THR A 412 15.88 -8.06 -4.24
C THR A 412 17.29 -8.59 -4.49
N THR A 413 17.45 -9.36 -5.56
CA THR A 413 18.74 -9.79 -6.09
C THR A 413 18.85 -9.54 -7.59
N ASP A 414 20.05 -9.29 -8.07
CA ASP A 414 20.44 -9.31 -9.48
C ASP A 414 21.56 -10.36 -9.69
N ASP A 415 22.22 -10.37 -10.85
CA ASP A 415 23.29 -11.35 -11.12
C ASP A 415 24.55 -11.07 -10.29
N ASP A 416 24.65 -9.85 -9.73
CA ASP A 416 25.82 -9.34 -9.04
C ASP A 416 25.73 -9.44 -7.51
N GLY A 417 24.52 -9.47 -6.95
CA GLY A 417 24.30 -9.62 -5.52
C GLY A 417 22.91 -9.19 -5.05
N VAL A 418 22.85 -8.48 -3.93
CA VAL A 418 21.60 -8.18 -3.19
C VAL A 418 21.41 -6.68 -3.05
N GLN A 419 20.18 -6.21 -3.26
CA GLN A 419 19.76 -4.84 -3.02
C GLN A 419 18.82 -4.81 -1.82
N LEU A 420 19.19 -4.08 -0.77
CA LEU A 420 18.37 -3.84 0.41
C LEU A 420 17.58 -2.53 0.23
N HIS A 421 16.26 -2.66 0.13
CA HIS A 421 15.35 -1.55 -0.16
C HIS A 421 14.70 -1.01 1.10
N GLN A 422 14.10 -1.86 1.93
CA GLN A 422 13.39 -1.43 3.14
C GLN A 422 14.24 -1.70 4.37
N TYR A 423 14.43 -0.68 5.21
CA TYR A 423 15.23 -0.81 6.43
C TYR A 423 14.38 -1.30 7.60
N THR A 424 14.70 -2.49 8.08
CA THR A 424 14.10 -3.12 9.25
C THR A 424 15.00 -4.22 9.77
N ALA A 425 14.84 -4.60 11.04
CA ALA A 425 15.60 -5.70 11.60
C ALA A 425 15.21 -7.01 10.90
N ALA A 426 16.18 -7.68 10.28
CA ALA A 426 15.93 -8.86 9.45
C ALA A 426 17.17 -9.74 9.30
N ASP A 427 16.97 -11.03 9.05
CA ASP A 427 17.98 -11.93 8.50
C ASP A 427 17.68 -12.12 6.99
N VAL A 428 18.71 -11.99 6.15
CA VAL A 428 18.64 -12.20 4.70
C VAL A 428 19.62 -13.31 4.32
N GLY A 429 19.16 -14.29 3.55
CA GLY A 429 19.98 -15.37 3.02
C GLY A 429 19.43 -15.84 1.68
N VAL A 430 20.26 -15.77 0.62
CA VAL A 430 19.84 -16.06 -0.76
C VAL A 430 20.94 -16.83 -1.50
N THR A 431 20.51 -17.69 -2.41
CA THR A 431 21.39 -18.30 -3.42
C THR A 431 21.27 -17.47 -4.70
N LEU A 432 22.37 -16.84 -5.12
CA LEU A 432 22.45 -16.08 -6.36
C LEU A 432 22.27 -17.00 -7.59
N PRO A 433 21.96 -16.46 -8.78
CA PRO A 433 21.72 -17.29 -9.98
C PRO A 433 22.87 -18.20 -10.40
N ASP A 434 24.09 -17.90 -9.97
CA ASP A 434 25.30 -18.69 -10.21
C ASP A 434 25.66 -19.63 -9.04
N ASP A 435 24.65 -20.01 -8.24
CA ASP A 435 24.72 -20.93 -7.11
C ASP A 435 25.55 -20.46 -5.91
N ARG A 436 26.08 -19.23 -5.93
CA ARG A 436 26.77 -18.64 -4.77
C ARG A 436 25.78 -18.29 -3.68
N ARG A 437 26.07 -18.69 -2.44
CA ARG A 437 25.28 -18.30 -1.27
C ARG A 437 25.82 -17.01 -0.64
N VAL A 438 24.92 -16.08 -0.35
CA VAL A 438 25.21 -14.85 0.37
C VAL A 438 24.18 -14.67 1.48
N GLY A 439 24.61 -14.10 2.61
CA GLY A 439 23.73 -13.87 3.73
C GLY A 439 24.24 -12.75 4.63
N PHE A 440 23.31 -12.00 5.21
CA PHE A 440 23.59 -10.96 6.17
C PHE A 440 22.43 -10.73 7.13
N ARG A 441 22.74 -10.19 8.29
CA ARG A 441 21.78 -9.68 9.27
C ARG A 441 21.74 -8.16 9.22
N VAL A 442 20.55 -7.60 9.29
CA VAL A 442 20.30 -6.18 9.48
C VAL A 442 19.88 -5.96 10.92
N ASP A 443 20.69 -5.23 11.67
CA ASP A 443 20.40 -4.76 13.03
C ASP A 443 20.10 -3.25 12.98
N THR A 444 18.87 -2.86 13.32
CA THR A 444 18.44 -1.45 13.31
C THR A 444 17.17 -1.21 14.13
N ASP A 445 17.07 -0.01 14.73
CA ASP A 445 15.84 0.50 15.33
C ASP A 445 15.09 1.44 14.37
N TYR A 446 15.41 1.41 13.07
CA TYR A 446 14.75 2.24 12.06
C TYR A 446 13.22 2.07 12.08
N PRO A 447 12.44 3.16 12.02
CA PRO A 447 12.86 4.56 11.78
C PRO A 447 13.09 5.39 13.06
N ALA A 448 13.21 4.78 14.25
CA ALA A 448 13.52 5.53 15.47
C ALA A 448 14.95 6.09 15.43
N THR A 449 15.91 5.29 14.97
CA THR A 449 17.30 5.71 14.69
C THR A 449 17.66 5.47 13.23
N GLY A 450 18.65 6.21 12.74
CA GLY A 450 19.09 6.15 11.34
C GLY A 450 20.21 5.15 11.08
N ARG A 451 20.67 4.45 12.12
CA ARG A 451 21.78 3.51 12.04
C ARG A 451 21.30 2.15 11.55
N ILE A 452 21.81 1.73 10.40
CA ILE A 452 21.58 0.42 9.80
C ILE A 452 22.89 -0.36 9.85
N THR A 453 22.96 -1.40 10.68
CA THR A 453 24.14 -2.26 10.76
C THR A 453 23.88 -3.54 9.97
N VAL A 454 24.58 -3.72 8.86
CA VAL A 454 24.57 -4.93 8.06
C VAL A 454 25.77 -5.78 8.44
N ARG A 455 25.52 -6.93 9.08
CA ARG A 455 26.52 -7.92 9.45
C ARG A 455 26.50 -9.08 8.47
N ILE A 456 27.60 -9.31 7.78
CA ILE A 456 27.73 -10.44 6.86
C ILE A 456 27.72 -11.75 7.66
N THR A 457 26.84 -12.67 7.31
CA THR A 457 26.72 -14.00 7.97
C THR A 457 27.21 -15.12 7.06
N GLU A 458 27.09 -14.95 5.74
CA GLU A 458 27.53 -15.91 4.73
C GLU A 458 28.03 -15.14 3.49
N SER A 459 29.16 -15.56 2.91
CA SER A 459 29.74 -14.92 1.73
C SER A 459 30.62 -15.92 0.98
N PRO A 460 30.58 -15.95 -0.37
CA PRO A 460 31.49 -16.76 -1.16
C PRO A 460 32.91 -16.18 -1.11
N GLY A 461 33.91 -17.00 -1.46
CA GLY A 461 35.30 -16.53 -1.64
C GLY A 461 35.52 -15.63 -2.87
N THR A 462 34.45 -15.15 -3.51
CA THR A 462 34.48 -14.33 -4.73
C THR A 462 33.68 -13.04 -4.53
N PRO A 463 33.99 -11.97 -5.28
CA PRO A 463 33.30 -10.70 -5.10
C PRO A 463 31.80 -10.77 -5.44
N TRP A 464 30.97 -10.17 -4.60
CA TRP A 464 29.54 -9.91 -4.86
C TRP A 464 29.19 -8.49 -4.42
N THR A 465 28.01 -8.02 -4.81
CA THR A 465 27.57 -6.63 -4.61
C THR A 465 26.47 -6.54 -3.56
N LEU A 466 26.73 -5.82 -2.47
CA LEU A 466 25.69 -5.34 -1.56
C LEU A 466 25.29 -3.93 -1.97
N THR A 467 24.01 -3.72 -2.27
CA THR A 467 23.47 -2.40 -2.61
C THR A 467 22.53 -1.93 -1.51
N LEU A 468 22.74 -0.72 -0.99
CA LEU A 468 21.91 -0.10 0.04
C LEU A 468 21.20 1.12 -0.56
N ARG A 469 19.87 1.19 -0.45
CA ARG A 469 19.11 2.38 -0.89
C ARG A 469 19.43 3.60 -0.03
N ILE A 470 19.78 4.72 -0.64
CA ILE A 470 19.97 5.97 0.11
C ILE A 470 18.74 6.86 -0.14
N PRO A 471 17.85 7.04 0.85
CA PRO A 471 16.61 7.79 0.65
C PRO A 471 16.88 9.26 0.29
N PRO A 472 16.00 9.90 -0.52
CA PRO A 472 16.20 11.28 -0.97
C PRO A 472 16.17 12.32 0.15
N TRP A 473 15.59 11.99 1.30
CA TRP A 473 15.58 12.87 2.48
C TRP A 473 16.86 12.78 3.33
N ALA A 474 17.72 11.78 3.09
CA ALA A 474 18.88 11.45 3.93
C ALA A 474 20.18 12.15 3.49
N THR A 475 20.14 13.47 3.29
CA THR A 475 21.33 14.27 2.95
C THR A 475 22.39 14.15 4.04
N GLY A 476 23.65 13.91 3.66
CA GLY A 476 24.77 13.70 4.59
C GLY A 476 24.84 12.27 5.15
N ALA A 477 24.17 11.30 4.51
CA ALA A 477 24.31 9.89 4.85
C ALA A 477 25.76 9.42 4.71
N THR A 478 26.19 8.58 5.66
CA THR A 478 27.54 8.03 5.66
C THR A 478 27.53 6.51 5.67
N LEU A 479 28.51 5.93 4.99
CA LEU A 479 28.72 4.50 4.90
C LEU A 479 30.10 4.18 5.46
N MET A 480 30.12 3.34 6.49
CA MET A 480 31.32 2.84 7.13
C MET A 480 31.51 1.36 6.82
N THR A 481 32.74 0.98 6.49
CA THR A 481 33.09 -0.43 6.27
C THR A 481 34.12 -0.92 7.28
N SER A 482 34.37 -2.23 7.32
CA SER A 482 35.19 -2.88 8.35
C SER A 482 36.65 -2.44 8.39
N ASP A 483 37.14 -1.81 7.32
CA ASP A 483 38.46 -1.16 7.25
C ASP A 483 38.51 0.18 8.01
N GLY A 484 37.39 0.64 8.58
CA GLY A 484 37.26 1.90 9.30
C GLY A 484 37.05 3.11 8.39
N GLY A 485 36.99 2.93 7.07
CA GLY A 485 36.71 4.01 6.12
C GLY A 485 35.27 4.47 6.25
N VAL A 486 35.07 5.78 6.47
CA VAL A 486 33.75 6.43 6.45
C VAL A 486 33.67 7.29 5.19
N THR A 487 32.63 7.08 4.39
CA THR A 487 32.40 7.80 3.14
C THR A 487 31.01 8.42 3.14
N GLU A 488 30.88 9.64 2.65
CA GLU A 488 29.57 10.23 2.41
C GLU A 488 28.94 9.59 1.15
N VAL A 489 27.64 9.28 1.23
CA VAL A 489 26.88 8.66 0.14
C VAL A 489 25.69 9.54 -0.22
N ALA A 490 25.55 9.81 -1.52
CA ALA A 490 24.45 10.61 -2.04
C ALA A 490 23.14 9.79 -2.15
N PRO A 491 21.97 10.45 -2.17
CA PRO A 491 20.69 9.82 -2.49
C PRO A 491 20.72 8.93 -3.75
N GLY A 492 19.94 7.86 -3.73
CA GLY A 492 19.91 6.83 -4.77
C GLY A 492 20.31 5.47 -4.20
N SER A 493 21.53 5.02 -4.49
CA SER A 493 22.02 3.74 -3.97
C SER A 493 23.53 3.75 -3.76
N ALA A 494 23.99 3.11 -2.69
CA ALA A 494 25.40 2.85 -2.44
C ALA A 494 25.70 1.39 -2.78
N ARG A 495 26.63 1.13 -3.70
CA ARG A 495 27.02 -0.21 -4.16
C ARG A 495 28.39 -0.58 -3.63
N LEU A 496 28.47 -1.68 -2.90
CA LEU A 496 29.71 -2.24 -2.36
C LEU A 496 30.00 -3.58 -3.03
N ARG A 497 30.97 -3.61 -3.94
CA ARG A 497 31.42 -4.85 -4.60
C ARG A 497 32.79 -5.28 -4.08
N ARG A 498 32.84 -6.39 -3.35
CA ARG A 498 34.09 -6.98 -2.84
C ARG A 498 33.89 -8.41 -2.35
N VAL A 499 34.98 -9.06 -1.97
CA VAL A 499 34.93 -10.31 -1.20
C VAL A 499 34.64 -9.94 0.25
N PHE A 500 33.43 -10.23 0.73
CA PHE A 500 33.07 -9.99 2.11
C PHE A 500 33.51 -11.15 3.01
N THR A 501 33.90 -10.84 4.24
CA THR A 501 34.22 -11.86 5.26
C THR A 501 33.05 -12.06 6.22
N PRO A 502 32.64 -13.29 6.57
CA PRO A 502 31.66 -13.49 7.64
C PRO A 502 32.07 -12.78 8.93
N GLY A 503 31.13 -12.05 9.54
CA GLY A 503 31.37 -11.17 10.69
C GLY A 503 31.70 -9.72 10.31
N GLU A 504 32.02 -9.44 9.04
CA GLU A 504 32.22 -8.08 8.53
C GLU A 504 30.99 -7.21 8.76
N LEU A 505 31.25 -5.92 9.07
CA LEU A 505 30.22 -4.92 9.28
C LEU A 505 30.24 -3.89 8.16
N VAL A 506 29.05 -3.61 7.64
CA VAL A 506 28.75 -2.44 6.81
C VAL A 506 27.71 -1.62 7.57
N ILE A 507 28.06 -0.40 7.95
CA ILE A 507 27.20 0.47 8.75
C ILE A 507 26.81 1.67 7.90
N LEU A 508 25.51 1.80 7.64
CA LEU A 508 24.92 2.96 7.00
C LEU A 508 24.27 3.82 8.08
N ASP A 509 24.71 5.07 8.22
CA ASP A 509 24.10 6.06 9.10
C ASP A 509 23.29 7.05 8.25
N LEU A 510 21.96 7.01 8.38
CA LEU A 510 21.00 7.91 7.72
C LEU A 510 20.62 9.07 8.65
N PRO A 511 20.85 10.34 8.28
CA PRO A 511 20.52 11.47 9.15
C PRO A 511 19.00 11.66 9.29
N LEU A 512 18.45 11.36 10.48
CA LEU A 512 17.02 11.50 10.79
C LEU A 512 16.69 12.87 11.39
N HIS A 513 17.01 13.95 10.68
CA HIS A 513 16.68 15.29 11.15
C HIS A 513 15.20 15.62 10.87
N PRO A 514 14.47 16.18 11.85
CA PRO A 514 13.18 16.79 11.59
C PRO A 514 13.32 17.92 10.56
N ARG A 515 12.44 17.96 9.58
CA ARG A 515 12.44 18.95 8.50
C ARG A 515 11.06 19.53 8.26
N LEU A 516 11.03 20.78 7.83
CA LEU A 516 9.84 21.39 7.24
C LEU A 516 9.75 21.00 5.77
N THR A 517 8.57 20.55 5.36
CA THR A 517 8.24 20.25 3.97
C THR A 517 7.12 21.17 3.51
N VAL A 518 7.36 21.89 2.41
CA VAL A 518 6.38 22.78 1.77
C VAL A 518 5.87 22.14 0.48
N ALA A 519 4.60 22.37 0.16
CA ALA A 519 4.00 21.86 -1.08
C ALA A 519 4.41 22.71 -2.29
N ASP A 520 4.29 22.12 -3.49
CA ASP A 520 4.31 22.89 -4.74
C ASP A 520 3.23 24.00 -4.66
N PRO A 521 3.53 25.24 -5.11
CA PRO A 521 2.61 26.36 -5.00
C PRO A 521 1.28 26.18 -5.76
N ARG A 522 1.20 25.22 -6.69
CA ARG A 522 -0.04 24.84 -7.37
C ARG A 522 -0.98 24.02 -6.49
N VAL A 523 -0.50 23.44 -5.40
CA VAL A 523 -1.34 22.77 -4.40
C VAL A 523 -2.01 23.83 -3.53
N ASP A 524 -3.07 24.42 -4.07
CA ASP A 524 -3.73 25.60 -3.53
C ASP A 524 -4.21 25.43 -2.08
N ALA A 525 -4.72 24.23 -1.77
CA ALA A 525 -5.33 23.88 -0.48
C ALA A 525 -4.38 23.97 0.73
N VAL A 526 -3.07 24.05 0.52
CA VAL A 526 -2.05 24.12 1.59
C VAL A 526 -1.08 25.27 1.41
N ARG A 527 -1.43 26.30 0.62
CA ARG A 527 -0.62 27.52 0.53
C ARG A 527 -0.39 28.12 1.92
N GLY A 528 0.83 28.60 2.15
CA GLY A 528 1.22 29.16 3.44
C GLY A 528 1.20 28.13 4.58
N CYS A 529 1.24 26.83 4.28
CA CYS A 529 1.42 25.77 5.27
C CYS A 529 2.74 25.03 5.06
N ALA A 530 3.23 24.40 6.12
CA ALA A 530 4.30 23.42 6.06
C ALA A 530 3.87 22.18 6.84
N ALA A 531 4.37 21.02 6.41
CA ALA A 531 4.31 19.77 7.15
C ALA A 531 5.66 19.52 7.84
N VAL A 532 5.65 18.66 8.85
CA VAL A 532 6.87 18.19 9.50
C VAL A 532 7.10 16.73 9.15
N GLU A 533 8.32 16.39 8.74
CA GLU A 533 8.74 15.02 8.50
C GLU A 533 10.03 14.71 9.27
N ARG A 534 10.23 13.45 9.64
CA ARG A 534 11.50 12.95 10.19
C ARG A 534 11.77 11.58 9.58
N GLY A 535 12.86 11.47 8.81
CA GLY A 535 13.08 10.29 7.97
C GLY A 535 11.92 10.03 7.00
N PRO A 536 11.36 8.80 6.96
CA PRO A 536 10.22 8.46 6.12
C PRO A 536 8.86 8.81 6.74
N ILE A 537 8.82 9.25 8.00
CA ILE A 537 7.59 9.48 8.75
C ILE A 537 7.13 10.93 8.56
N VAL A 538 5.88 11.09 8.17
CA VAL A 538 5.12 12.35 8.23
C VAL A 538 4.56 12.51 9.64
N TYR A 539 4.59 13.73 10.19
CA TYR A 539 4.08 14.05 11.53
C TYR A 539 2.82 14.90 11.46
N CYS A 540 2.00 14.83 12.51
CA CYS A 540 0.78 15.61 12.65
C CYS A 540 0.64 16.19 14.07
N ALA A 541 -0.11 17.29 14.18
CA ALA A 541 -0.60 17.80 15.46
C ALA A 541 -1.99 17.21 15.74
N GLU A 542 -2.24 16.77 16.98
CA GLU A 542 -3.56 16.32 17.45
C GLU A 542 -4.08 17.24 18.57
N SER A 543 -5.40 17.46 18.63
CA SER A 543 -6.01 18.30 19.67
C SER A 543 -5.72 17.86 21.10
N VAL A 544 -5.53 16.56 21.32
CA VAL A 544 -5.24 15.98 22.64
C VAL A 544 -3.85 16.35 23.17
N ASP A 545 -2.98 16.85 22.30
CA ASP A 545 -1.62 17.29 22.63
C ASP A 545 -1.53 18.84 22.77
N LEU A 546 -2.63 19.57 22.53
CA LEU A 546 -2.63 21.03 22.58
C LEU A 546 -2.91 21.56 24.00
N PRO A 547 -2.41 22.77 24.34
CA PRO A 547 -2.83 23.45 25.56
C PRO A 547 -4.35 23.65 25.60
N ALA A 548 -4.93 23.65 26.81
CA ALA A 548 -6.36 23.83 27.00
C ALA A 548 -6.88 25.10 26.31
N GLY A 549 -7.95 24.95 25.52
CA GLY A 549 -8.57 26.05 24.77
C GLY A 549 -7.87 26.45 23.46
N VAL A 550 -6.77 25.79 23.08
CA VAL A 550 -6.10 26.04 21.80
C VAL A 550 -6.63 25.10 20.73
N ALA A 551 -7.16 25.67 19.64
CA ALA A 551 -7.56 24.91 18.46
C ALA A 551 -6.38 24.73 17.48
N LEU A 552 -6.41 23.66 16.68
CA LEU A 552 -5.38 23.41 15.65
C LEU A 552 -5.27 24.55 14.61
N ASP A 553 -6.36 25.26 14.33
CA ASP A 553 -6.39 26.40 13.39
C ASP A 553 -5.70 27.66 13.94
N ALA A 554 -5.52 27.75 15.25
CA ALA A 554 -4.81 28.84 15.92
C ALA A 554 -3.29 28.71 15.82
N LEU A 555 -2.76 27.54 15.42
CA LEU A 555 -1.33 27.30 15.35
C LEU A 555 -0.69 27.99 14.15
N ARG A 556 0.47 28.60 14.37
CA ARG A 556 1.38 29.09 13.33
C ARG A 556 2.77 28.48 13.55
N LEU A 557 3.16 27.59 12.67
CA LEU A 557 4.42 26.85 12.76
C LEU A 557 5.61 27.79 12.52
N THR A 558 6.64 27.64 13.35
CA THR A 558 7.95 28.27 13.14
C THR A 558 8.98 27.23 12.69
N PRO A 559 10.16 27.64 12.17
CA PRO A 559 11.24 26.71 11.79
C PRO A 559 11.92 25.98 12.96
N SER A 560 11.56 26.26 14.21
CA SER A 560 12.19 25.65 15.38
C SER A 560 11.56 24.28 15.67
N LEU A 561 12.33 23.22 15.37
CA LEU A 561 11.97 21.82 15.57
C LEU A 561 13.02 21.14 16.46
N THR A 562 12.57 20.40 17.46
CA THR A 562 13.43 19.58 18.33
C THR A 562 13.00 18.12 18.25
N ASP A 563 13.93 17.25 17.87
CA ASP A 563 13.70 15.81 17.87
C ASP A 563 13.63 15.26 19.30
N THR A 564 12.64 14.42 19.59
CA THR A 564 12.48 13.75 20.87
C THR A 564 12.01 12.31 20.67
N PRO A 565 12.25 11.40 21.63
CA PRO A 565 11.75 10.03 21.51
C PRO A 565 10.23 9.99 21.30
N GLY A 566 9.81 9.54 20.12
CA GLY A 566 8.40 9.37 19.75
C GLY A 566 7.63 10.65 19.38
N ALA A 567 8.30 11.80 19.26
CA ALA A 567 7.66 13.06 18.85
C ALA A 567 8.67 14.06 18.26
N VAL A 568 8.19 14.99 17.42
CA VAL A 568 8.94 16.20 17.09
C VAL A 568 8.29 17.36 17.82
N LEU A 569 9.03 18.04 18.69
CA LEU A 569 8.56 19.24 19.35
C LEU A 569 8.67 20.42 18.38
N ALA A 570 7.54 20.99 18.01
CA ALA A 570 7.46 22.15 17.14
C ALA A 570 7.12 23.40 17.95
N THR A 571 7.90 24.47 17.75
CA THR A 571 7.54 25.78 18.30
C THR A 571 6.49 26.42 17.41
N CYS A 572 5.33 26.74 17.98
CA CYS A 572 4.20 27.38 17.30
C CYS A 572 3.84 28.69 18.00
N GLU A 573 3.49 29.71 17.22
CA GLU A 573 2.73 30.84 17.74
C GLU A 573 1.25 30.49 17.78
N VAL A 574 0.58 30.80 18.90
CA VAL A 574 -0.86 30.63 19.04
C VAL A 574 -1.52 31.99 18.81
N THR A 575 -2.26 32.09 17.70
CA THR A 575 -2.99 33.29 17.32
C THR A 575 -4.46 33.17 17.68
N ALA A 576 -5.04 34.22 18.26
CA ALA A 576 -6.49 34.27 18.47
C ALA A 576 -7.23 34.20 17.12
N LEU A 577 -8.27 33.37 17.06
CA LEU A 577 -9.12 33.27 15.89
C LEU A 577 -10.20 34.38 15.95
N PRO A 578 -10.50 35.06 14.83
CA PRO A 578 -11.63 35.98 14.77
C PRO A 578 -12.94 35.24 15.03
N ASP A 579 -13.83 35.87 15.78
CA ASP A 579 -15.20 35.40 16.01
C ASP A 579 -16.17 36.41 15.37
N GLU A 580 -16.18 36.42 14.04
CA GLU A 580 -17.02 37.30 13.22
C GLU A 580 -18.23 36.52 12.68
N ASN A 581 -19.40 37.17 12.62
CA ASN A 581 -20.64 36.54 12.14
C ASN A 581 -20.61 36.13 10.65
N TRP A 582 -19.64 36.63 9.88
CA TRP A 582 -19.46 36.35 8.47
C TRP A 582 -17.98 36.09 8.19
N PRO A 583 -17.60 35.01 7.48
CA PRO A 583 -16.20 34.58 7.36
C PRO A 583 -15.38 35.39 6.35
N TYR A 584 -15.96 36.39 5.68
CA TYR A 584 -15.27 37.22 4.69
C TYR A 584 -15.29 38.69 5.10
N SER A 585 -14.12 39.29 5.32
CA SER A 585 -13.97 40.72 5.63
C SER A 585 -13.24 41.46 4.50
N GLY A 586 -13.69 42.68 4.19
CA GLY A 586 -13.14 43.53 3.10
C GLY A 586 -11.87 44.30 3.48
N THR A 587 -11.52 44.29 4.77
CA THR A 587 -10.25 44.76 5.32
C THR A 587 -9.65 43.59 6.09
N PRO A 588 -8.33 43.32 5.98
CA PRO A 588 -7.67 42.38 6.88
C PRO A 588 -8.01 42.82 8.30
N SER A 589 -8.87 42.06 8.99
CA SER A 589 -9.28 42.40 10.35
C SER A 589 -7.98 42.52 11.15
N PRO A 590 -7.65 43.70 11.72
CA PRO A 590 -6.47 43.80 12.55
C PRO A 590 -6.67 42.75 13.64
N LEU A 591 -5.78 41.75 13.69
CA LEU A 591 -5.82 40.69 14.70
C LEU A 591 -6.25 41.31 16.03
N PRO A 592 -7.31 40.77 16.69
CA PRO A 592 -7.92 41.41 17.85
C PRO A 592 -6.84 41.92 18.79
N ALA A 593 -6.93 43.21 19.14
CA ALA A 593 -5.88 44.01 19.77
C ALA A 593 -4.98 43.18 20.71
N ARG A 594 -3.76 42.88 20.21
CA ARG A 594 -2.56 42.42 20.94
C ARG A 594 -2.82 41.80 22.32
N ARG A 595 -3.27 40.55 22.36
CA ARG A 595 -2.57 39.60 23.25
C ARG A 595 -1.30 39.21 22.51
N SER A 596 -0.13 39.47 23.09
CA SER A 596 1.14 39.02 22.50
C SER A 596 1.01 37.55 22.09
N PRO A 597 1.40 37.16 20.86
CA PRO A 597 1.30 35.77 20.43
C PRO A 597 2.01 34.90 21.46
N VAL A 598 1.26 33.98 22.08
CA VAL A 598 1.82 33.05 23.04
C VAL A 598 2.55 31.99 22.24
N THR A 599 3.84 31.85 22.48
CA THR A 599 4.62 30.75 21.92
C THR A 599 4.32 29.50 22.74
N ALA A 600 3.97 28.41 22.05
CA ALA A 600 3.76 27.11 22.64
C ALA A 600 4.66 26.08 21.96
N VAL A 601 5.18 25.13 22.73
CA VAL A 601 5.86 23.96 22.20
C VAL A 601 4.81 22.86 22.04
N ILE A 602 4.52 22.50 20.79
CA ILE A 602 3.50 21.51 20.44
C ILE A 602 4.20 20.20 20.07
N PRO A 603 3.93 19.09 20.76
CA PRO A 603 4.44 17.80 20.34
C PRO A 603 3.67 17.34 19.10
N LEU A 604 4.39 17.17 18.00
CA LEU A 604 3.89 16.51 16.80
C LEU A 604 4.17 15.02 16.90
N ARG A 605 3.19 14.20 16.51
CA ARG A 605 3.27 12.74 16.57
C ARG A 605 3.40 12.14 15.17
N PRO A 606 4.01 10.95 15.03
CA PRO A 606 3.97 10.21 13.77
C PRO A 606 2.53 10.09 13.27
N TYR A 607 2.29 10.40 12.00
CA TYR A 607 0.96 10.38 11.41
C TYR A 607 0.28 9.04 11.65
N HIS A 608 0.99 7.92 11.50
CA HIS A 608 0.42 6.59 11.72
C HIS A 608 -0.07 6.31 13.15
N SER A 609 0.31 7.12 14.14
CA SER A 609 -0.14 6.97 15.54
C SER A 609 -1.39 7.77 15.90
N TRP A 610 -1.88 8.62 14.98
CA TRP A 610 -3.07 9.43 15.23
C TRP A 610 -4.32 8.58 15.49
N ALA A 611 -5.32 9.17 16.16
CA ALA A 611 -6.56 8.49 16.56
C ALA A 611 -6.34 7.21 17.39
N GLY A 612 -5.19 7.07 18.05
CA GLY A 612 -4.88 5.98 18.98
C GLY A 612 -5.21 6.28 20.45
N ARG A 613 -5.59 7.53 20.75
CA ARG A 613 -5.79 8.05 22.13
C ARG A 613 -7.20 8.61 22.35
N GLY A 614 -8.17 8.08 21.61
CA GLY A 614 -9.55 8.56 21.57
C GLY A 614 -9.80 9.63 20.49
N PRO A 615 -11.02 10.18 20.42
CA PRO A 615 -11.39 11.20 19.46
C PRO A 615 -10.50 12.45 19.51
N SER A 616 -9.92 12.83 18.38
CA SER A 616 -9.10 14.03 18.23
C SER A 616 -9.40 14.74 16.92
N THR A 617 -9.19 16.06 16.88
CA THR A 617 -8.93 16.74 15.61
C THR A 617 -7.44 16.62 15.30
N MET A 618 -7.07 16.63 14.03
CA MET A 618 -5.70 16.36 13.60
C MET A 618 -5.38 17.15 12.34
N ARG A 619 -4.15 17.66 12.19
CA ARG A 619 -3.67 18.21 10.91
C ARG A 619 -2.20 17.93 10.66
N VAL A 620 -1.86 17.63 9.40
CA VAL A 620 -0.49 17.49 8.91
C VAL A 620 0.08 18.82 8.44
N TRP A 621 -0.67 19.56 7.61
CA TRP A 621 -0.26 20.85 7.08
C TRP A 621 -0.62 21.96 8.06
N ILE A 622 0.38 22.53 8.74
CA ILE A 622 0.21 23.59 9.73
C ILE A 622 0.54 24.94 9.07
N PRO A 623 -0.28 25.99 9.22
CA PRO A 623 0.01 27.29 8.63
C PRO A 623 1.31 27.82 9.20
N ILE A 624 2.19 28.38 8.38
CA ILE A 624 3.46 28.95 8.84
C ILE A 624 3.24 30.37 9.35
N LYS A 625 4.08 30.80 10.29
CA LYS A 625 4.15 32.22 10.65
C LYS A 625 4.64 33.00 9.43
N THR A 626 3.82 33.89 8.89
CA THR A 626 4.24 34.84 7.85
C THR A 626 5.30 35.76 8.48
N LEU A 627 6.53 35.71 7.99
CA LEU A 627 7.49 36.77 8.27
C LEU A 627 6.93 38.03 7.61
N SER A 628 6.44 38.96 8.43
CA SER A 628 6.15 40.32 7.98
C SER A 628 7.38 40.85 7.25
N GLY A 629 7.21 41.17 5.96
CA GLY A 629 8.30 41.32 5.01
C GLY A 629 9.38 42.30 5.42
N THR A 630 10.63 41.93 5.13
CA THR A 630 11.58 42.90 4.60
C THR A 630 11.14 43.21 3.18
N THR A 631 10.44 44.32 3.01
CA THR A 631 10.40 45.07 1.75
C THR A 631 11.81 45.49 1.34
#